data_AF-A0A0C2FPY3-F1
#
_entry.id   AF-A0A0C2FPY3-F1
#
_cell.length_a   1.000
_cell.length_b   1.000
_cell.length_c   1.000
_cell.angle_alpha   90.00
_cell.angle_beta   90.00
_cell.angle_gamma   90.00
#
_symmetry.space_group_name_H-M   'P 1'
#
loop_
_entity.id
_entity.type
_entity.pdbx_description
1 polymer ?
#
loop_
_entity_poly.entity_id
_entity_poly.type
_entity_poly.pdbx_seq_one_letter_code
_entity_poly.pdbx_strand_id
1 'polypeptide(L)'
;MLLALFLVPLVSADLIPRELLFSDPKYSSISLSPNGRLFAYIAPDEKNVKNVFIKCTSCKHTRQVTFEEATDVLGYSWTGVPDVIIYSQDRNGDENTMLFKKNISEEALTLDRQKRTVISNRPGVKAVILGNNNRDSRILVGLNDENPAYVI
;
A
#
# COMPACT_ATOMS: atom_id res chain seq x y z
N MET A 1 -1.09 35.72 -59.09
CA MET A 1 -1.60 34.61 -58.28
C MET A 1 -0.79 34.59 -56.98
N LEU A 2 -1.36 35.08 -55.88
CA LEU A 2 -0.66 35.24 -54.59
C LEU A 2 -0.80 33.92 -53.82
N LEU A 3 0.31 33.22 -53.57
CA LEU A 3 0.32 32.01 -52.75
C LEU A 3 0.45 32.43 -51.27
N ALA A 4 -0.63 32.32 -50.50
CA ALA A 4 -0.56 32.47 -49.05
C ALA A 4 -0.01 31.16 -48.45
N LEU A 5 1.21 31.21 -47.92
CA LEU A 5 1.80 30.11 -47.16
C LEU A 5 1.16 30.09 -45.78
N PHE A 6 0.31 29.09 -45.51
CA PHE A 6 -0.12 28.80 -44.15
C PHE A 6 1.01 28.09 -43.41
N LEU A 7 1.65 28.78 -42.45
CA LEU A 7 2.50 28.13 -41.46
C LEU A 7 1.60 27.33 -40.52
N VAL A 8 1.60 26.00 -40.66
CA VAL A 8 1.09 25.12 -39.61
C VAL A 8 2.19 25.01 -38.56
N PRO A 9 1.97 25.45 -37.30
CA PRO A 9 2.96 25.23 -36.27
C PRO A 9 3.09 23.72 -36.06
N LEU A 10 4.30 23.19 -36.26
CA LEU A 10 4.67 21.86 -35.81
C LEU A 10 4.66 21.89 -34.27
N VAL A 11 3.52 21.60 -33.65
CA VAL A 11 3.48 21.31 -32.22
C VAL A 11 4.06 19.91 -32.05
N SER A 12 5.39 19.83 -31.92
CA SER A 12 6.06 18.62 -31.48
C SER A 12 5.84 18.52 -29.97
N ALA A 13 5.01 17.57 -29.52
CA ALA A 13 4.87 17.29 -28.10
C ALA A 13 6.10 16.50 -27.62
N ASP A 14 6.67 16.89 -26.48
CA ASP A 14 7.71 16.11 -25.83
C ASP A 14 7.17 14.75 -25.42
N LEU A 15 7.86 13.68 -25.84
CA LEU A 15 7.48 12.32 -25.49
C LEU A 15 7.81 12.04 -24.03
N ILE A 16 6.84 11.48 -23.28
CA ILE A 16 7.08 11.00 -21.93
C ILE A 16 8.07 9.82 -21.99
N PRO A 17 9.19 9.84 -21.24
CA PRO A 17 10.12 8.72 -21.22
C PRO A 17 9.42 7.42 -20.81
N ARG A 18 9.67 6.31 -21.53
CA ARG A 18 9.08 5.00 -21.20
C ARG A 18 9.41 4.58 -19.76
N GLU A 19 10.63 4.85 -19.33
CA GLU A 19 11.05 4.61 -17.94
C GLU A 19 10.15 5.32 -16.93
N LEU A 20 9.70 6.54 -17.22
CA LEU A 20 8.78 7.27 -16.35
C LEU A 20 7.37 6.66 -16.34
N LEU A 21 6.95 6.01 -17.43
CA LEU A 21 5.63 5.37 -17.53
C LEU A 21 5.58 3.99 -16.87
N PHE A 22 6.70 3.27 -16.85
CA PHE A 22 6.78 1.88 -16.36
C PHE A 22 7.56 1.72 -15.05
N SER A 23 8.09 2.81 -14.48
CA SER A 23 8.72 2.78 -13.16
C SER A 23 7.68 2.67 -12.04
N ASP A 24 8.13 2.14 -10.91
CA ASP A 24 7.32 2.13 -9.70
C ASP A 24 7.07 3.56 -9.19
N PRO A 25 5.85 3.87 -8.72
CA PRO A 25 5.57 5.15 -8.12
C PRO A 25 6.35 5.32 -6.81
N LYS A 26 6.91 6.51 -6.59
CA LYS A 26 7.59 6.84 -5.33
C LYS A 26 6.67 6.71 -4.11
N TYR A 27 5.38 6.99 -4.28
CA TYR A 27 4.36 6.88 -3.25
C TYR A 27 3.09 6.27 -3.84
N SER A 28 2.47 5.33 -3.14
CA SER A 28 1.21 4.73 -3.54
C SER A 28 0.28 4.52 -2.33
N SER A 29 -0.98 4.16 -2.60
CA SER A 29 -1.97 3.80 -1.57
C SER A 29 -2.13 4.85 -0.47
N ILE A 30 -2.06 6.14 -0.82
CA ILE A 30 -2.14 7.24 0.16
C ILE A 30 -3.54 7.29 0.77
N SER A 31 -3.65 7.30 2.09
CA SER A 31 -4.94 7.44 2.77
C SER A 31 -4.81 8.12 4.14
N LEU A 32 -5.92 8.71 4.61
CA LEU A 32 -6.01 9.35 5.91
C LEU A 32 -6.53 8.37 6.97
N SER A 33 -5.90 8.37 8.14
CA SER A 33 -6.37 7.61 9.32
C SER A 33 -7.79 8.02 9.74
N PRO A 34 -8.56 7.13 10.39
CA PRO A 34 -9.95 7.41 10.77
C PRO A 34 -10.14 8.62 11.68
N ASN A 35 -9.12 8.93 12.49
CA ASN A 35 -9.10 10.10 13.38
C ASN A 35 -8.48 11.36 12.75
N GLY A 36 -8.02 11.29 11.49
CA GLY A 36 -7.47 12.43 10.75
C GLY A 36 -6.06 12.88 11.16
N ARG A 37 -5.38 12.16 12.08
CA ARG A 37 -4.08 12.61 12.62
C ARG A 37 -2.87 12.20 11.79
N LEU A 38 -3.02 11.15 11.00
CA LEU A 38 -1.96 10.53 10.21
C LEU A 38 -2.40 10.31 8.76
N PHE A 39 -1.55 10.67 7.81
CA PHE A 39 -1.51 10.05 6.48
C PHE A 39 -0.70 8.76 6.57
N ALA A 40 -1.11 7.73 5.84
CA ALA A 40 -0.27 6.58 5.52
C ALA A 40 -0.11 6.47 4.00
N TYR A 41 0.97 5.84 3.58
CA TYR A 41 1.28 5.58 2.19
C TYR A 41 2.30 4.45 2.09
N ILE A 42 2.38 3.83 0.92
CA ILE A 42 3.42 2.84 0.60
C ILE A 42 4.54 3.56 -0.16
N ALA A 43 5.79 3.26 0.20
CA ALA A 43 6.99 3.76 -0.48
C ALA A 43 8.13 2.74 -0.34
N PRO A 44 9.12 2.74 -1.26
CA PRO A 44 10.33 1.96 -1.07
C PRO A 44 11.15 2.49 0.12
N ASP A 45 11.71 1.58 0.91
CA ASP A 45 12.69 1.89 1.95
C ASP A 45 14.11 2.01 1.38
N GLU A 46 15.12 2.11 2.24
CA GLU A 46 16.53 2.23 1.84
C GLU A 46 17.06 1.01 1.06
N LYS A 47 16.43 -0.15 1.22
CA LYS A 47 16.74 -1.39 0.49
C LYS A 47 15.87 -1.55 -0.77
N ASN A 48 15.10 -0.51 -1.13
CA ASN A 48 14.14 -0.52 -2.23
C ASN A 48 12.99 -1.53 -2.05
N VAL A 49 12.64 -1.88 -0.81
CA VAL A 49 11.48 -2.74 -0.50
C VAL A 49 10.30 -1.88 -0.08
N LYS A 50 9.13 -2.09 -0.71
CA LYS A 50 7.94 -1.30 -0.44
C LYS A 50 7.40 -1.59 0.96
N ASN A 51 7.31 -0.55 1.78
CA ASN A 51 6.80 -0.59 3.14
C ASN A 51 5.77 0.52 3.37
N VAL A 52 4.99 0.39 4.44
CA VAL A 52 4.06 1.44 4.88
C VAL A 52 4.83 2.48 5.70
N PHE A 53 4.60 3.74 5.36
CA PHE A 53 5.06 4.92 6.08
C PHE A 53 3.86 5.72 6.56
N ILE A 54 4.04 6.43 7.66
CA ILE A 54 3.05 7.39 8.16
C ILE A 54 3.65 8.78 8.23
N LYS A 55 2.80 9.79 8.06
CA LYS A 55 3.12 11.21 8.22
C LYS A 55 2.03 11.91 9.02
N CYS A 56 2.45 12.69 10.00
CA CYS A 56 1.60 13.55 10.79
C CYS A 56 0.87 14.59 9.92
N THR A 57 -0.42 14.83 10.16
CA THR A 57 -1.18 15.83 9.39
C THR A 57 -0.92 17.26 9.86
N SER A 58 -0.63 17.45 11.15
CA SER A 58 -0.40 18.75 11.76
C SER A 58 1.08 19.08 12.02
N CYS A 59 1.99 18.17 11.70
CA CYS A 59 3.42 18.31 11.99
C CYS A 59 4.29 17.64 10.93
N LYS A 60 5.61 17.84 10.98
CA LYS A 60 6.56 17.32 9.97
C LYS A 60 7.04 15.89 10.26
N HIS A 61 6.57 15.26 11.33
CA HIS A 61 7.00 13.92 11.70
C HIS A 61 6.53 12.88 10.68
N THR A 62 7.47 12.08 10.19
CA THR A 62 7.27 10.99 9.21
C THR A 62 8.08 9.78 9.66
N ARG A 63 7.53 8.58 9.59
CA ARG A 63 8.25 7.35 9.95
C ARG A 63 7.73 6.11 9.21
N GLN A 64 8.62 5.15 8.99
CA GLN A 64 8.31 3.80 8.53
C GLN A 64 7.61 3.00 9.64
N VAL A 65 6.62 2.17 9.29
CA VAL A 65 5.82 1.41 10.27
C VAL A 65 5.69 -0.09 9.98
N THR A 66 5.99 -0.52 8.76
CA THR A 66 6.31 -1.93 8.44
C THR A 66 7.77 -2.03 8.03
N PHE A 67 8.40 -3.19 8.22
CA PHE A 67 9.84 -3.35 8.03
C PHE A 67 10.16 -4.66 7.28
N GLU A 68 9.39 -4.93 6.24
CA GLU A 68 9.59 -6.06 5.34
C GLU A 68 10.90 -5.91 4.59
N GLU A 69 11.64 -7.02 4.45
CA GLU A 69 13.00 -7.00 3.91
C GLU A 69 13.16 -7.70 2.56
N ALA A 70 12.19 -8.53 2.17
CA ALA A 70 12.29 -9.39 0.98
C ALA A 70 11.07 -9.32 0.07
N THR A 71 9.91 -8.90 0.58
CA THR A 71 8.66 -8.90 -0.17
C THR A 71 7.94 -7.59 0.04
N ASP A 72 7.56 -6.96 -1.06
CA ASP A 72 6.85 -5.69 -1.07
C ASP A 72 5.50 -5.79 -0.35
N VAL A 73 5.18 -4.75 0.42
CA VAL A 73 3.81 -4.49 0.84
C VAL A 73 3.00 -4.06 -0.39
N LEU A 74 1.96 -4.82 -0.70
CA LEU A 74 1.09 -4.58 -1.87
C LEU A 74 -0.03 -3.58 -1.56
N GLY A 75 -0.52 -3.59 -0.32
CA GLY A 75 -1.62 -2.75 0.12
C GLY A 75 -1.71 -2.69 1.63
N TYR A 76 -2.42 -1.69 2.14
CA TYR A 76 -2.77 -1.61 3.55
C TYR A 76 -4.18 -1.03 3.75
N SER A 77 -4.71 -1.20 4.94
CA SER A 77 -5.96 -0.61 5.40
C SER A 77 -5.82 -0.15 6.84
N TRP A 78 -6.31 1.05 7.12
CA TRP A 78 -6.60 1.46 8.48
C TRP A 78 -7.65 0.55 9.11
N THR A 79 -7.72 0.52 10.44
CA THR A 79 -8.77 -0.21 11.16
C THR A 79 -9.48 0.74 12.13
N GLY A 80 -10.62 0.32 12.69
CA GLY A 80 -11.26 1.04 13.78
C GLY A 80 -10.52 0.96 15.12
N VAL A 81 -9.47 0.15 15.21
CA VAL A 81 -8.60 0.08 16.40
C VAL A 81 -7.48 1.12 16.25
N PRO A 82 -7.28 2.01 17.24
CA PRO A 82 -6.20 2.99 17.21
C PRO A 82 -4.84 2.36 16.95
N ASP A 83 -4.05 2.99 16.09
CA ASP A 83 -2.68 2.59 15.76
C ASP A 83 -2.53 1.15 15.26
N VAL A 84 -3.59 0.58 14.70
CA VAL A 84 -3.54 -0.74 14.06
C VAL A 84 -3.87 -0.61 12.59
N ILE A 85 -2.99 -1.14 11.75
CA ILE A 85 -3.22 -1.34 10.32
C ILE A 85 -3.23 -2.83 10.00
N ILE A 86 -3.86 -3.16 8.87
CA ILE A 86 -3.75 -4.44 8.21
C ILE A 86 -3.03 -4.21 6.89
N TYR A 87 -2.11 -5.07 6.50
CA TYR A 87 -1.43 -4.97 5.23
C TYR A 87 -1.29 -6.33 4.57
N SER A 88 -1.05 -6.30 3.26
CA SER A 88 -0.93 -7.49 2.42
C SER A 88 0.43 -7.59 1.74
N GLN A 89 0.85 -8.84 1.54
CA GLN A 89 1.98 -9.25 0.71
C GLN A 89 1.56 -10.50 -0.05
N ASP A 90 2.22 -10.85 -1.15
CA ASP A 90 2.07 -12.16 -1.79
C ASP A 90 3.33 -13.00 -1.58
N ARG A 91 3.43 -14.14 -2.27
CA ARG A 91 4.68 -14.91 -2.33
C ARG A 91 5.23 -14.89 -3.74
N ASN A 92 6.27 -14.10 -3.93
CA ASN A 92 7.02 -14.07 -5.19
C ASN A 92 6.10 -13.81 -6.40
N GLY A 93 5.09 -12.94 -6.25
CA GLY A 93 4.17 -12.61 -7.35
C GLY A 93 3.11 -13.68 -7.64
N ASP A 94 2.87 -14.64 -6.73
CA ASP A 94 1.79 -15.62 -6.90
C ASP A 94 0.38 -15.03 -6.77
N GLU A 95 0.29 -13.74 -6.40
CA GLU A 95 -0.94 -12.97 -6.17
C GLU A 95 -1.89 -13.56 -5.10
N ASN A 96 -1.47 -14.59 -4.37
CA ASN A 96 -2.21 -15.16 -3.24
C ASN A 96 -1.89 -14.33 -2.00
N THR A 97 -2.59 -13.21 -1.87
CA THR A 97 -2.33 -12.23 -0.82
C THR A 97 -2.47 -12.84 0.57
N MET A 98 -1.41 -12.73 1.35
CA MET A 98 -1.37 -12.96 2.79
C MET A 98 -1.78 -11.68 3.50
N LEU A 99 -2.39 -11.79 4.68
CA LEU A 99 -2.79 -10.65 5.51
C LEU A 99 -2.07 -10.65 6.85
N PHE A 100 -1.61 -9.47 7.25
CA PHE A 100 -0.90 -9.23 8.49
C PHE A 100 -1.48 -8.04 9.23
N LYS A 101 -1.57 -8.14 10.56
CA LYS A 101 -1.91 -7.05 11.47
C LYS A 101 -0.63 -6.44 12.05
N LYS A 102 -0.55 -5.12 12.06
CA LYS A 102 0.57 -4.37 12.66
C LYS A 102 0.05 -3.31 13.62
N ASN A 103 0.59 -3.30 14.85
CA ASN A 103 0.49 -2.15 15.74
C ASN A 103 1.63 -1.17 15.37
N ILE A 104 1.25 0.06 15.05
CA ILE A 104 2.12 1.12 14.55
C ILE A 104 2.36 2.22 15.59
N SER A 105 1.91 2.05 16.84
CA SER A 105 2.23 2.96 17.95
C SER A 105 3.75 3.01 18.17
N GLU A 106 4.24 4.14 18.69
CA GLU A 106 5.68 4.30 18.96
C GLU A 106 6.17 3.27 19.96
N GLU A 107 5.43 3.02 21.04
CA GLU A 107 5.74 2.01 22.04
C GLU A 107 5.92 0.62 21.42
N ALA A 108 4.98 0.18 20.56
CA ALA A 108 5.06 -1.12 19.93
C ALA A 108 6.27 -1.25 18.99
N LEU A 109 6.60 -0.19 18.25
CA LEU A 109 7.74 -0.18 17.34
C LEU A 109 9.09 -0.12 18.07
N THR A 110 9.16 0.61 19.18
CA THR A 110 10.37 0.65 20.01
C THR A 110 10.61 -0.70 20.68
N LEU A 111 9.56 -1.39 21.10
CA LEU A 111 9.67 -2.71 21.72
C LEU A 111 10.12 -3.78 20.70
N ASP A 112 9.43 -3.84 19.56
CA ASP A 112 9.78 -4.74 18.46
C ASP A 112 9.20 -4.24 17.13
N ARG A 113 10.05 -3.54 16.36
CA ARG A 113 9.68 -3.01 15.05
C ARG A 113 9.33 -4.08 14.02
N GLN A 114 9.78 -5.33 14.18
CA GLN A 114 9.47 -6.41 13.24
C GLN A 114 8.17 -7.16 13.60
N LYS A 115 7.71 -7.05 14.85
CA LYS A 115 6.50 -7.75 15.32
C LYS A 115 5.27 -7.48 14.46
N ARG A 116 4.66 -8.54 13.96
CA ARG A 116 3.35 -8.52 13.30
C ARG A 116 2.55 -9.75 13.70
N THR A 117 1.23 -9.69 13.59
CA THR A 117 0.39 -10.88 13.76
C THR A 117 -0.05 -11.35 12.38
N VAL A 118 0.15 -12.63 12.10
CA VAL A 118 -0.38 -13.25 10.88
C VAL A 118 -1.89 -13.40 11.02
N ILE A 119 -2.65 -12.86 10.07
CA ILE A 119 -4.09 -13.11 9.95
C ILE A 119 -4.31 -14.34 9.05
N SER A 120 -3.62 -14.37 7.90
CA SER A 120 -3.63 -15.52 6.99
C SER A 120 -2.35 -15.55 6.15
N ASN A 121 -1.73 -16.72 6.04
CA ASN A 121 -0.56 -16.96 5.19
C ASN A 121 -0.51 -18.39 4.63
N ARG A 122 -1.67 -19.03 4.41
CA ARG A 122 -1.66 -20.42 3.91
C ARG A 122 -1.18 -20.45 2.44
N PRO A 123 -0.23 -21.32 2.06
CA PRO A 123 0.20 -21.46 0.67
C PRO A 123 -0.97 -21.73 -0.28
N GLY A 124 -1.03 -21.01 -1.40
CA GLY A 124 -2.08 -21.15 -2.41
C GLY A 124 -3.44 -20.57 -2.00
N VAL A 125 -3.57 -19.99 -0.81
CA VAL A 125 -4.81 -19.39 -0.33
C VAL A 125 -4.67 -17.87 -0.32
N LYS A 126 -5.52 -17.21 -1.10
CA LYS A 126 -5.69 -15.76 -1.13
C LYS A 126 -6.58 -15.33 0.03
N ALA A 127 -6.15 -14.30 0.74
CA ALA A 127 -6.91 -13.63 1.78
C ALA A 127 -7.09 -12.15 1.44
N VAL A 128 -8.33 -11.66 1.56
CA VAL A 128 -8.67 -10.26 1.29
C VAL A 128 -9.56 -9.69 2.39
N ILE A 129 -9.59 -8.38 2.52
CA ILE A 129 -10.55 -7.69 3.39
C ILE A 129 -11.83 -7.45 2.57
N LEU A 130 -12.91 -8.15 2.91
CA LEU A 130 -14.23 -7.97 2.29
C LEU A 130 -15.03 -6.84 2.95
N GLY A 131 -14.78 -6.61 4.24
CA GLY A 131 -15.48 -5.58 5.01
C GLY A 131 -14.58 -5.00 6.09
N ASN A 132 -14.53 -3.67 6.15
CA ASN A 132 -13.77 -2.95 7.16
C ASN A 132 -14.49 -1.66 7.55
N ASN A 133 -15.08 -1.65 8.73
CA ASN A 133 -15.67 -0.46 9.31
C ASN A 133 -14.64 0.20 10.22
N ASN A 134 -14.11 1.36 9.81
CA ASN A 134 -13.12 2.13 10.56
C ASN A 134 -13.63 2.73 11.89
N ARG A 135 -14.81 2.31 12.37
CA ARG A 135 -15.37 2.63 13.69
C ARG A 135 -15.61 1.39 14.55
N ASP A 136 -15.47 0.20 13.97
CA ASP A 136 -15.65 -1.10 14.65
C ASP A 136 -14.29 -1.79 14.76
N SER A 137 -14.11 -2.62 15.79
CA SER A 137 -12.89 -3.40 15.99
C SER A 137 -12.85 -4.68 15.14
N ARG A 138 -13.90 -4.96 14.38
CA ARG A 138 -14.05 -6.16 13.55
C ARG A 138 -13.77 -5.86 12.08
N ILE A 139 -13.20 -6.87 11.43
CA ILE A 139 -13.03 -6.94 9.98
C ILE A 139 -13.68 -8.22 9.48
N LEU A 140 -14.13 -8.21 8.23
CA LEU A 140 -14.51 -9.42 7.51
C LEU A 140 -13.37 -9.78 6.55
N VAL A 141 -12.80 -10.96 6.76
CA VAL A 141 -11.74 -11.53 5.92
C VAL A 141 -12.36 -12.60 5.04
N GLY A 142 -12.19 -12.47 3.74
CA GLY A 142 -12.58 -13.50 2.77
C GLY A 142 -11.38 -14.37 2.39
N LEU A 143 -11.65 -15.64 2.11
CA LEU A 143 -10.66 -16.65 1.74
C LEU A 143 -11.15 -17.48 0.54
N ASN A 144 -10.22 -18.03 -0.24
CA ASN A 144 -10.53 -18.99 -1.30
C ASN A 144 -10.07 -20.42 -0.96
N ASP A 145 -10.04 -20.80 0.33
CA ASP A 145 -9.50 -22.10 0.74
C ASP A 145 -10.38 -23.29 0.32
N GLU A 146 -11.69 -23.06 0.17
CA GLU A 146 -12.65 -24.09 -0.23
C GLU A 146 -12.65 -24.28 -1.75
N ASN A 147 -12.59 -23.17 -2.49
CA ASN A 147 -12.54 -23.16 -3.94
C ASN A 147 -11.58 -22.05 -4.43
N PRO A 148 -10.43 -22.39 -5.01
CA PRO A 148 -9.43 -21.42 -5.44
C PRO A 148 -9.94 -20.36 -6.42
N ALA A 149 -11.01 -20.65 -7.16
CA ALA A 149 -11.60 -19.75 -8.15
C ALA A 149 -12.34 -18.54 -7.54
N TYR A 150 -12.75 -18.61 -6.28
CA TYR A 150 -13.59 -17.59 -5.65
C TYR A 150 -13.07 -17.22 -4.26
N VAL A 151 -12.97 -15.93 -3.99
CA VAL A 151 -12.78 -15.43 -2.63
C VAL A 151 -14.16 -15.09 -2.06
N ILE A 152 -14.54 -15.77 -0.99
CA ILE A 152 -15.82 -15.61 -0.29
C ILE A 152 -15.64 -15.19 1.15
#